data_AF-A0A2D6G2A9-F1
#
_entry.id   AF-A0A2D6G2A9-F1
#
_cell.length_a   1.000
_cell.length_b   1.000
_cell.length_c   1.000
_cell.angle_alpha   90.00
_cell.angle_beta   90.00
_cell.angle_gamma   90.00
#
_symmetry.space_group_name_H-M   'P 1'
#
loop_
_entity.id
_entity.type
_entity.pdbx_description
1 polymer ?
#
loop_
_entity_poly.entity_id
_entity_poly.type
_entity_poly.pdbx_seq_one_letter_code
_entity_poly.pdbx_strand_id
1 'polypeptide(L)'
;MDQVMATLNHDQVVTIFGRRLNDQTIADIIETGADEQELLEALNRLTRGDIVGAETMRPASLVVSTVCQLLRDSTEINEDPERR
;
A
#
# COMPACT_ATOMS: atom_id res chain seq x y z
N MET A 1 22.21 10.41 16.82
CA MET A 1 20.80 9.97 16.70
C MET A 1 20.58 9.75 15.22
N ASP A 2 20.97 8.57 14.75
CA ASP A 2 20.84 8.19 13.36
C ASP A 2 19.38 7.77 13.17
N GLN A 3 18.52 8.73 12.81
CA GLN A 3 17.30 8.35 12.11
C GLN A 3 17.78 7.82 10.77
N VAL A 4 18.15 6.53 10.75
CA VAL A 4 18.16 5.73 9.54
C VAL A 4 16.76 5.94 8.97
N MET A 5 16.65 6.82 7.98
CA MET A 5 15.49 6.86 7.10
C MET A 5 15.49 5.49 6.43
N ALA A 6 14.87 4.51 7.08
CA ALA A 6 14.79 3.16 6.59
C ALA A 6 13.85 3.20 5.38
N THR A 7 14.41 3.60 4.25
CA THR A 7 13.78 3.47 2.94
C THR A 7 13.43 2.00 2.79
N LEU A 8 12.14 1.72 2.69
CA LEU A 8 11.64 0.38 2.52
C LEU A 8 12.32 -0.29 1.33
N ASN A 9 12.86 -1.48 1.58
CA ASN A 9 13.44 -2.30 0.52
C ASN A 9 12.37 -3.17 -0.13
N HIS A 10 12.60 -3.54 -1.40
CA HIS A 10 11.72 -4.43 -2.18
C HIS A 10 11.28 -5.68 -1.39
N ASP A 11 12.22 -6.33 -0.70
CA ASP A 11 11.96 -7.51 0.13
C ASP A 11 10.98 -7.24 1.29
N GLN A 12 11.06 -6.05 1.91
CA GLN A 12 10.14 -5.66 2.98
C GLN A 12 8.72 -5.43 2.44
N VAL A 13 8.59 -4.76 1.29
CA VAL A 13 7.28 -4.56 0.64
C VAL A 13 6.67 -5.91 0.25
N VAL A 14 7.46 -6.82 -0.33
CA VAL A 14 7.03 -8.19 -0.66
C VAL A 14 6.65 -8.97 0.60
N THR A 15 7.34 -8.76 1.71
CA THR A 15 7.00 -9.42 2.98
C THR A 15 5.68 -8.92 3.55
N ILE A 16 5.40 -7.61 3.44
CA ILE A 16 4.17 -6.98 3.98
C ILE A 16 2.95 -7.31 3.13
N PHE A 17 3.03 -7.14 1.81
CA PHE A 17 1.90 -7.33 0.90
C PHE A 17 1.83 -8.74 0.29
N GLY A 18 2.89 -9.53 0.46
CA GLY A 18 3.04 -10.84 -0.17
C GLY A 18 3.42 -10.74 -1.65
N ARG A 19 3.56 -11.91 -2.30
CA ARG A 19 3.80 -12.04 -3.76
C ARG A 19 2.61 -11.63 -4.64
N ARG A 20 1.67 -10.86 -4.11
CA ARG A 20 0.46 -10.41 -4.84
C ARG A 20 0.68 -9.10 -5.60
N LEU A 21 1.81 -8.42 -5.37
CA LEU A 21 2.19 -7.21 -6.07
C LEU A 21 3.20 -7.51 -7.18
N ASN A 22 3.08 -6.78 -8.29
CA ASN A 22 4.07 -6.79 -9.35
C ASN A 22 5.30 -5.96 -8.93
N ASP A 23 6.48 -6.30 -9.45
CA ASP A 23 7.73 -5.58 -9.21
C ASP A 23 7.61 -4.08 -9.54
N GLN A 24 6.81 -3.73 -10.56
CA GLN A 24 6.54 -2.33 -10.94
C GLN A 24 5.75 -1.58 -9.86
N THR A 25 4.74 -2.21 -9.26
CA THR A 25 3.96 -1.63 -8.16
C THR A 25 4.84 -1.42 -6.93
N ILE A 26 5.72 -2.38 -6.65
CA ILE A 26 6.64 -2.31 -5.52
C ILE A 26 7.64 -1.18 -5.73
N ALA A 27 8.16 -0.99 -6.95
CA ALA A 27 9.02 0.14 -7.27
C ALA A 27 8.32 1.48 -7.03
N ASP A 28 7.08 1.64 -7.50
CA ASP A 28 6.31 2.87 -7.32
C ASP A 28 6.06 3.18 -5.83
N ILE A 29 5.72 2.15 -5.03
CA ILE A 29 5.57 2.25 -3.57
C ILE A 29 6.88 2.70 -2.87
N ILE A 30 8.03 2.21 -3.33
CA ILE A 30 9.33 2.63 -2.77
C ILE A 30 9.62 4.08 -3.18
N GLU A 31 9.28 4.46 -4.41
CA GLU A 31 9.43 5.83 -4.92
C GLU A 31 8.53 6.83 -4.18
N THR A 32 7.39 6.42 -3.61
CA THR A 32 6.57 7.31 -2.78
C THR A 32 7.26 7.70 -1.47
N GLY A 33 8.35 7.02 -1.09
CA GLY A 33 9.06 7.26 0.17
C GLY A 33 8.24 6.86 1.40
N ALA A 34 7.30 5.93 1.25
CA ALA A 34 6.51 5.42 2.36
C ALA A 34 7.40 4.79 3.41
N ASP A 35 6.98 4.84 4.67
CA ASP A 35 7.55 4.06 5.76
C ASP A 35 6.74 2.78 6.08
N GLU A 36 7.32 1.87 6.86
CA GLU A 36 6.70 0.59 7.18
C GLU A 36 5.32 0.75 7.83
N GLN A 37 5.11 1.77 8.67
CA GLN A 37 3.80 2.03 9.27
C GLN A 37 2.78 2.52 8.26
N GLU A 38 3.20 3.36 7.30
CA GLU A 38 2.33 3.81 6.21
C GLU A 38 1.90 2.65 5.31
N LEU A 39 2.81 1.72 5.02
CA LEU A 39 2.47 0.49 4.28
C LEU A 39 1.49 -0.40 5.03
N LEU A 40 1.73 -0.62 6.33
CA LEU A 40 0.84 -1.42 7.16
C LEU A 40 -0.54 -0.77 7.27
N GLU A 41 -0.61 0.56 7.35
CA GLU A 41 -1.87 1.29 7.34
C GLU A 41 -2.59 1.15 6.00
N ALA A 42 -1.89 1.31 4.87
CA ALA A 42 -2.45 1.11 3.54
C ALA A 42 -2.97 -0.33 3.34
N LEU A 43 -2.21 -1.34 3.79
CA LEU A 43 -2.62 -2.74 3.76
C LEU A 43 -3.86 -2.99 4.63
N ASN A 44 -3.92 -2.38 5.82
CA ASN A 44 -5.06 -2.52 6.72
C ASN A 44 -6.33 -1.93 6.10
N ARG A 45 -6.21 -0.75 5.49
CA ARG A 45 -7.30 -0.08 4.74
C ARG A 45 -7.76 -0.91 3.54
N LEU A 46 -6.82 -1.49 2.78
CA LEU A 46 -7.13 -2.36 1.64
C LEU A 46 -7.84 -3.65 2.09
N THR A 47 -7.33 -4.30 3.14
CA THR A 47 -7.87 -5.59 3.64
C THR A 47 -9.22 -5.45 4.33
N ARG A 48 -9.45 -4.35 5.08
CA ARG A 48 -10.75 -4.11 5.73
C ARG A 48 -11.83 -3.66 4.74
N GLY A 49 -11.46 -3.28 3.51
CA GLY A 49 -12.32 -2.54 2.62
C GLY A 49 -12.65 -1.16 3.20
N ASP A 50 -13.10 -0.26 2.33
CA ASP A 50 -13.46 1.15 2.60
C ASP A 50 -14.44 1.38 3.78
N ILE A 51 -14.89 0.32 4.47
CA ILE A 51 -16.09 0.28 5.31
C ILE A 51 -15.78 0.38 6.83
N VAL A 52 -14.56 0.12 7.30
CA VAL A 52 -14.31 0.05 8.76
C VAL A 52 -13.47 1.22 9.29
N GLY A 53 -14.12 2.36 9.52
CA GLY A 53 -13.65 3.36 10.50
C GLY A 53 -13.52 4.80 10.04
N ALA A 54 -14.43 5.31 9.21
CA ALA A 54 -14.47 6.74 8.83
C ALA A 54 -14.54 7.72 10.03
N GLU A 55 -14.86 7.22 11.23
CA GLU A 55 -15.14 8.07 12.40
C GLU A 55 -13.96 8.17 13.39
N THR A 56 -12.90 7.36 13.25
CA THR A 56 -11.75 7.38 14.20
C THR A 56 -10.37 7.27 13.57
N MET A 57 -10.26 7.09 12.26
CA MET A 57 -8.96 6.99 11.60
C MET A 57 -8.39 8.39 11.38
N ARG A 58 -7.15 8.64 11.81
CA ARG A 58 -6.41 9.89 11.54
C ARG A 58 -6.46 10.19 10.03
N PRO A 59 -6.42 11.48 9.62
CA PRO A 59 -6.29 11.80 8.20
C PRO A 59 -5.11 11.01 7.63
N ALA A 60 -5.38 10.21 6.61
CA ALA A 60 -4.33 9.45 5.94
C ALA A 60 -3.28 10.45 5.44
N SER A 61 -2.01 10.14 5.66
CA SER A 61 -0.94 10.84 4.92
C SER A 61 -1.21 10.69 3.43
N LEU A 62 -0.85 11.71 2.65
CA LEU A 62 -0.94 11.66 1.19
C LEU A 62 -0.22 10.41 0.62
N VAL A 63 0.86 10.00 1.27
CA VAL A 63 1.61 8.78 0.93
C VAL A 63 0.75 7.52 1.08
N VAL A 64 0.08 7.33 2.22
CA VAL A 64 -0.84 6.20 2.45
C VAL A 64 -1.96 6.17 1.40
N SER A 65 -2.52 7.34 1.05
CA SER A 65 -3.53 7.44 0.00
C SER A 65 -2.98 7.01 -1.37
N THR A 66 -1.79 7.47 -1.75
CA THR A 66 -1.13 7.07 -3.00
C THR A 66 -0.83 5.57 -3.02
N VAL A 67 -0.25 5.02 -1.95
CA VAL A 67 0.04 3.58 -1.84
C VAL A 67 -1.26 2.76 -1.97
N CYS A 68 -2.33 3.15 -1.30
CA CYS A 68 -3.63 2.50 -1.42
C CYS A 68 -4.17 2.52 -2.87
N GLN A 69 -3.99 3.64 -3.57
CA GLN A 69 -4.36 3.78 -4.98
C GLN A 69 -3.57 2.81 -5.88
N LEU A 70 -2.24 2.76 -5.72
CA LEU A 70 -1.35 1.87 -6.49
C LEU A 70 -1.67 0.40 -6.28
N LEU A 71 -1.95 0.03 -5.03
CA LEU A 71 -2.35 -1.32 -4.66
C LEU A 71 -3.69 -1.68 -5.29
N ARG A 72 -4.68 -0.77 -5.23
CA ARG A 72 -6.00 -0.99 -5.84
C ARG A 72 -5.89 -1.16 -7.35
N ASP A 73 -5.18 -0.27 -8.02
CA ASP A 73 -4.92 -0.32 -9.46
C ASP A 73 -4.28 -1.66 -9.83
N SER A 74 -3.29 -2.11 -9.06
CA SER A 74 -2.60 -3.39 -9.27
C SER A 74 -3.49 -4.63 -8.99
N THR A 75 -4.46 -4.52 -8.09
CA THR A 75 -5.44 -5.59 -7.83
C THR A 75 -6.55 -5.63 -8.88
N GLU A 76 -6.98 -4.48 -9.41
CA GLU A 76 -7.99 -4.40 -10.49
C GLU A 76 -7.49 -5.00 -11.80
N ILE A 77 -6.17 -5.00 -12.06
CA ILE A 77 -5.60 -5.73 -13.23
C ILE A 77 -5.85 -7.25 -13.16
N ASN A 78 -6.17 -7.79 -11.98
CA ASN A 78 -6.55 -9.20 -11.79
C ASN A 78 -8.07 -9.44 -11.62
N GLU A 79 -8.91 -8.40 -11.62
CA GLU A 79 -10.37 -8.58 -11.67
C GLU A 79 -10.82 -8.63 -13.13
N ASP A 80 -11.03 -9.85 -13.60
CA ASP A 80 -11.63 -10.22 -14.89
C ASP A 80 -12.71 -9.22 -15.38
N PRO A 81 -12.63 -8.70 -16.62
CA PRO A 81 -13.64 -7.83 -17.21
C PRO A 81 -14.96 -8.55 -17.58
N GLU A 82 -15.25 -9.73 -17.06
CA GLU A 82 -16.42 -10.55 -17.42
C GLU A 82 -17.67 -10.33 -16.53
N ARG A 83 -17.79 -9.18 -15.86
CA ARG A 83 -19.09 -8.80 -15.25
C ARG A 83 -19.96 -8.06 -16.27
N ARG A 84 -20.45 -8.79 -17.28
CA ARG A 84 -21.42 -8.29 -18.25
C ARG A 84 -22.66 -9.18 -18.33
#